data_AF-A0A7V9NGB0-F1
#
_entry.id   AF-A0A7V9NGB0-F1
#
_cell.length_a   1.000
_cell.length_b   1.000
_cell.length_c   1.000
_cell.angle_alpha   90.00
_cell.angle_beta   90.00
_cell.angle_gamma   90.00
#
_symmetry.space_group_name_H-M   'P 1'
#
loop_
_entity.id
_entity.type
_entity.pdbx_description
1 polymer ?
#
loop_
_entity_poly.entity_id
_entity_poly.type
_entity_poly.pdbx_seq_one_letter_code
_entity_poly.pdbx_strand_id
1 'polypeptide(L)' 'MQKVAYRFCPACGGRLEPRTLKAGDPDRLVCAACGFVFYMDPKVAVGTIIRTGDDRLVLVRRAIEPGYGLWV' A
#
# COMPACT_ATOMS: atom_id res chain seq x y z
N MET A 1 0.35 -1.28 -13.25
CA MET A 1 0.27 -1.72 -11.83
C MET A 1 -0.86 -2.73 -11.72
N GLN A 2 -0.54 -4.02 -11.56
CA GLN A 2 -1.56 -5.05 -11.36
C GLN A 2 -2.19 -4.83 -9.98
N LYS A 3 -3.47 -4.44 -9.96
CA LYS A 3 -4.24 -4.12 -8.76
C LYS A 3 -4.48 -5.43 -8.01
N VAL A 4 -3.60 -5.78 -7.07
CA VAL A 4 -3.84 -6.92 -6.17
C VAL A 4 -5.08 -6.57 -5.35
N ALA A 5 -6.21 -7.16 -5.71
CA ALA A 5 -7.47 -6.99 -5.01
C ALA A 5 -7.52 -7.97 -3.85
N TYR A 6 -7.65 -7.47 -2.62
CA TYR A 6 -7.91 -8.30 -1.45
C TYR A 6 -9.17 -9.14 -1.68
N ARG A 7 -9.05 -10.47 -1.56
CA ARG A 7 -10.12 -11.42 -1.92
C ARG A 7 -10.95 -11.90 -0.73
N PHE A 8 -10.34 -11.92 0.46
CA PHE A 8 -10.92 -12.55 1.65
C PHE A 8 -10.92 -11.58 2.83
N CYS A 9 -11.96 -11.67 3.64
CA CYS A 9 -12.17 -10.84 4.80
C CYS A 9 -11.15 -11.19 5.89
N PRO A 10 -10.40 -10.22 6.44
CA PRO A 10 -9.45 -10.48 7.51
C PRO A 10 -10.13 -10.87 8.83
N ALA A 11 -11.41 -10.57 9.01
CA ALA A 11 -12.14 -10.86 10.24
C ALA A 11 -12.74 -12.28 10.28
N CYS A 12 -13.18 -12.84 9.15
CA CYS A 12 -13.89 -14.13 9.12
C CYS A 12 -13.51 -15.08 7.97
N GLY A 13 -12.63 -14.68 7.05
CA GLY A 13 -12.25 -15.48 5.88
C GLY A 13 -13.28 -15.49 4.73
N GLY A 14 -14.45 -14.87 4.88
CA GLY A 14 -15.47 -14.77 3.83
C GLY A 14 -15.03 -13.93 2.62
N ARG A 15 -15.74 -14.07 1.49
CA ARG A 15 -15.42 -13.33 0.25
C ARG A 15 -15.65 -11.81 0.43
N LEU A 16 -14.72 -11.00 -0.09
CA LEU A 16 -14.89 -9.56 -0.23
C LEU A 16 -15.44 -9.21 -1.61
N GLU A 17 -16.39 -8.28 -1.65
CA GLU A 17 -17.05 -7.79 -2.87
C GLU A 17 -17.05 -6.26 -2.90
N PRO A 18 -16.84 -5.61 -4.06
CA PRO A 18 -16.99 -4.17 -4.19
C PRO A 18 -18.45 -3.75 -3.96
N ARG A 19 -18.69 -2.75 -3.11
CA ARG A 19 -20.01 -2.13 -2.89
C ARG A 19 -19.87 -0.63 -2.67
N THR A 20 -20.78 0.15 -3.25
CA THR A 20 -20.95 1.57 -2.92
C THR A 20 -21.73 1.68 -1.61
N LEU A 21 -21.11 2.22 -0.56
CA LEU A 21 -21.75 2.36 0.76
C LEU A 21 -22.54 3.66 0.91
N LYS A 22 -22.14 4.71 0.19
CA LYS A 22 -22.76 6.03 0.21
C LYS A 22 -22.73 6.60 -1.20
N ALA A 23 -23.82 7.26 -1.61
CA ALA A 23 -23.86 7.92 -2.91
C ALA A 23 -22.73 8.95 -3.03
N GLY A 24 -21.93 8.84 -4.09
CA GLY A 24 -20.77 9.70 -4.36
C GLY A 24 -19.43 9.18 -3.81
N ASP A 25 -19.43 8.16 -2.97
CA ASP A 25 -18.19 7.53 -2.49
C ASP A 25 -17.68 6.47 -3.48
N PRO A 26 -16.36 6.18 -3.50
CA PRO A 26 -15.83 5.05 -4.25
C PRO A 26 -16.28 3.73 -3.64
N ASP A 27 -16.31 2.68 -4.47
CA ASP A 27 -16.58 1.32 -4.01
C ASP A 27 -15.59 0.89 -2.92
N ARG A 28 -16.15 0.28 -1.87
CA ARG A 28 -15.41 -0.33 -0.78
C ARG A 28 -15.52 -1.85 -0.89
N LEU A 29 -14.49 -2.56 -0.44
CA LEU A 29 -14.57 -4.01 -0.33
C LEU A 29 -15.37 -4.37 0.92
N VAL A 30 -16.49 -5.05 0.76
CA VAL A 30 -17.38 -5.45 1.85
C VAL A 30 -17.48 -6.97 1.89
N CYS A 31 -17.40 -7.55 3.09
CA CYS A 31 -17.54 -8.99 3.25
C CYS A 31 -18.99 -9.43 3.07
N ALA A 32 -19.23 -10.37 2.17
CA ALA A 32 -20.55 -10.94 1.93
C ALA A 32 -21.07 -11.80 3.09
N ALA A 33 -20.18 -12.28 3.97
CA ALA A 33 -20.54 -13.17 5.08
C ALA A 33 -20.84 -12.44 6.39
N CYS A 34 -20.03 -11.44 6.77
CA CYS A 34 -20.16 -10.76 8.06
C CYS A 34 -20.37 -9.24 7.97
N GLY A 35 -20.41 -8.67 6.77
CA GLY A 35 -20.62 -7.23 6.57
C GLY A 35 -19.42 -6.33 6.86
N PHE A 36 -18.26 -6.89 7.23
CA PHE A 36 -17.03 -6.11 7.46
C PHE A 36 -16.64 -5.27 6.23
N VAL A 37 -16.36 -3.98 6.45
CA VAL A 37 -15.90 -3.05 5.41
C VAL A 37 -14.38 -2.91 5.46
N PHE A 38 -13.71 -3.28 4.38
CA PHE A 38 -12.26 -3.17 4.23
C PHE A 38 -11.87 -1.86 3.55
N TYR A 39 -11.38 -0.90 4.33
CA TYR A 39 -10.83 0.36 3.84
C TYR A 39 -9.37 0.16 3.44
N MET A 40 -9.01 0.55 2.21
CA MET A 40 -7.62 0.54 1.77
C MET A 40 -6.94 1.83 2.20
N ASP A 41 -6.06 1.72 3.19
CA ASP A 41 -5.26 2.84 3.64
C ASP A 41 -3.97 2.96 2.82
N PRO A 42 -3.58 4.19 2.43
CA PRO A 42 -2.27 4.40 1.83
C PRO A 42 -1.19 4.01 2.83
N LYS A 43 -0.11 3.38 2.33
CA LYS A 43 1.09 3.18 3.12
C LYS A 43 1.97 4.42 2.98
N VAL A 44 2.34 5.01 4.12
CA VAL A 44 3.22 6.16 4.16
C VAL A 44 4.68 5.69 4.19
N ALA A 45 5.52 6.29 3.36
CA ALA A 45 6.96 6.10 3.37
C ALA A 45 7.64 7.48 3.50
N VAL A 46 8.78 7.53 4.18
CA VAL A 46 9.55 8.75 4.41
C VAL A 46 10.97 8.55 3.90
N GLY A 47 11.50 9.57 3.22
CA GLY A 47 12.90 9.65 2.79
C GLY A 47 13.61 10.82 3.47
N THR A 48 14.92 10.73 3.58
CA THR A 48 15.78 11.83 4.08
C THR A 48 16.98 12.01 3.15
N ILE A 49 17.48 13.24 3.08
CA ILE A 49 18.72 13.56 2.37
C ILE A 49 19.75 13.94 3.44
N ILE A 50 20.77 13.11 3.59
CA ILE A 50 21.81 13.30 4.61
C ILE A 50 23.03 13.92 3.94
N ARG A 51 23.42 15.11 4.41
CA ARG A 51 24.64 15.82 4.01
C ARG A 51 25.74 15.60 5.05
N THR A 52 26.93 15.23 4.61
CA THR A 52 28.12 15.13 5.47
C THR A 52 28.71 16.50 5.76
N GLY A 53 29.62 16.59 6.74
CA GLY A 53 30.29 17.84 7.09
C GLY A 53 31.15 18.44 5.96
N ASP A 54 31.55 17.63 4.98
CA ASP A 54 32.35 18.02 3.80
C ASP A 54 31.50 18.16 2.53
N ASP A 55 30.21 18.43 2.65
CA ASP A 55 29.30 18.72 1.52
C ASP A 55 29.08 17.54 0.53
N ARG A 56 29.06 16.31 1.03
CA ARG A 56 28.68 15.12 0.26
C ARG A 56 27.33 14.59 0.69
N LEU A 57 26.69 13.81 -0.18
CA LEU A 57 25.42 13.13 0.13
C LEU A 57 25.64 11.66 0.42
N VAL A 58 24.94 11.14 1.43
CA VAL A 58 24.88 9.71 1.72
C VAL A 58 23.79 9.08 0.87
N LEU A 59 24.15 8.03 0.12
CA LEU A 59 23.24 7.26 -0.71
C LEU A 59 23.32 5.78 -0.37
N VAL A 60 22.22 5.06 -0.53
CA VAL A 60 22.13 3.61 -0.38
C VAL A 60 22.09 2.96 -1.76
N ARG A 61 22.97 1.99 -2.01
CA ARG A 61 22.88 1.15 -3.20
C ARG A 61 21.90 -0.01 -2.96
N ARG A 62 20.84 -0.08 -3.76
CA ARG A 62 19.77 -1.07 -3.60
C ARG A 62 20.29 -2.49 -3.83
N ALA A 63 19.93 -3.41 -2.93
CA ALA A 63 20.34 -4.82 -3.00
C ALA A 63 19.20 -5.77 -3.46
N ILE A 64 18.03 -5.22 -3.82
CA ILE A 64 16.86 -6.00 -4.27
C ILE A 64 16.11 -5.24 -5.38
N GLU A 65 15.35 -5.97 -6.18
CA GLU A 65 14.40 -5.39 -7.15
C GLU A 65 13.15 -4.81 -6.47
N PRO A 66 12.47 -3.84 -7.09
CA PRO A 66 12.85 -3.15 -8.33
C PRO A 66 14.05 -2.21 -8.12
N GLY A 67 14.89 -2.03 -9.14
CA GLY A 67 15.99 -1.06 -9.13
C GLY A 67 17.25 -1.55 -8.41
N TYR A 68 17.59 -2.83 -8.54
CA TYR A 68 18.82 -3.39 -8.00
C TYR A 68 20.05 -2.61 -8.51
N GLY A 69 21.01 -2.35 -7.63
CA GLY A 69 22.26 -1.69 -7.97
C GLY A 69 22.18 -0.18 -8.23
N LEU A 70 20.99 0.41 -8.28
CA LEU A 70 20.78 1.86 -8.36
C LEU A 70 20.97 2.50 -6.97
N TRP A 71 21.21 3.81 -6.96
CA TRP A 71 21.42 4.61 -5.76
C TRP A 71 20.15 5.39 -5.40
N VAL A 72 19.80 5.42 -4.11
CA VAL A 72 18.71 6.21 -3.52
C VAL A 72 19.16 6.96 -2.28
#